data_AF-A0A328LQP5-F1
#
_entry.id   AF-A0A328LQP5-F1
#
_cell.length_a   1.000
_cell.length_b   1.000
_cell.length_c   1.000
_cell.angle_alpha   90.00
_cell.angle_beta   90.00
_cell.angle_gamma   90.00
#
_symmetry.space_group_name_H-M   'P 1'
#
loop_
_entity.id
_entity.type
_entity.pdbx_description
1 polymer ?
#
loop_
_entity_poly.entity_id
_entity_poly.type
_entity_poly.pdbx_seq_one_letter_code
_entity_poly.pdbx_strand_id
1 'polypeptide(L)'
;MLSIEKQMRHYVAEGQTVDFPVLWVKMMHNNGSFNWVTIDGDGQIIEFEREVCWDYMMSRRQTEMWYYDDWVLARMGKGTQL
;
A
#
# COMPACT_ATOMS: atom_id res chain seq x y z
N MET A 1 2.69 -0.64 -17.17
CA MET A 1 1.87 -1.88 -17.07
C MET A 1 0.74 -1.64 -16.08
N LEU A 2 -0.48 -2.08 -16.37
CA LEU A 2 -1.65 -1.96 -15.48
C LEU A 2 -2.05 -3.35 -14.98
N SER A 3 -2.28 -3.50 -13.67
CA SER A 3 -2.85 -4.71 -13.05
C SER A 3 -4.03 -4.32 -12.17
N ILE A 4 -5.08 -5.14 -12.17
CA ILE A 4 -6.27 -4.99 -11.32
C ILE A 4 -6.49 -6.31 -10.59
N GLU A 5 -6.49 -6.26 -9.27
CA GLU A 5 -6.64 -7.41 -8.39
C GLU A 5 -7.84 -7.20 -7.47
N LYS A 6 -8.69 -8.22 -7.31
CA LYS A 6 -9.72 -8.23 -6.27
C LYS A 6 -9.10 -8.72 -4.97
N GLN A 7 -9.26 -7.97 -3.89
CA GLN A 7 -8.74 -8.33 -2.57
C GLN A 7 -9.80 -8.15 -1.49
N MET A 8 -9.60 -8.82 -0.36
CA MET A 8 -10.29 -8.52 0.89
C MET A 8 -9.34 -7.73 1.77
N ARG A 9 -9.80 -6.58 2.28
CA ARG A 9 -9.08 -5.82 3.32
C ARG A 9 -9.87 -5.91 4.61
N HIS A 10 -9.18 -5.67 5.72
CA HIS A 10 -9.78 -5.67 7.04
C HIS A 10 -9.33 -4.46 7.84
N TYR A 11 -10.18 -4.04 8.77
CA TYR A 11 -9.83 -3.09 9.81
C TYR A 11 -10.52 -3.48 11.12
N VAL A 12 -10.02 -2.98 12.24
CA VAL A 12 -10.62 -3.23 13.55
C VAL A 12 -11.45 -2.01 13.94
N ALA A 13 -12.75 -2.22 14.16
CA ALA A 13 -13.68 -1.23 14.69
C ALA A 13 -14.37 -1.80 15.93
N GLU A 14 -14.30 -1.09 17.05
CA GLU A 14 -14.94 -1.50 18.31
C GLU A 14 -14.55 -2.92 18.77
N GLY A 15 -13.31 -3.32 18.49
CA GLY A 15 -12.79 -4.66 18.81
C GLY A 15 -13.28 -5.77 17.87
N GLN A 16 -14.06 -5.44 16.84
CA GLN A 16 -14.47 -6.37 15.79
C GLN A 16 -13.63 -6.16 14.54
N THR A 17 -13.25 -7.26 13.89
CA THR A 17 -12.61 -7.21 12.57
C THR A 17 -13.71 -7.11 11.52
N VAL A 18 -13.64 -6.08 10.69
CA VAL A 18 -14.55 -5.86 9.57
C VAL A 18 -13.79 -6.12 8.28
N ASP A 19 -14.19 -7.16 7.56
CA ASP A 19 -13.68 -7.49 6.24
C ASP A 19 -14.53 -6.85 5.14
N PHE A 20 -13.89 -6.31 4.11
CA PHE A 20 -14.59 -5.70 2.98
C PHE A 20 -13.81 -5.89 1.67
N PRO A 21 -14.51 -6.06 0.53
CA PRO A 21 -13.87 -6.25 -0.76
C PRO A 21 -13.35 -4.93 -1.31
N VAL A 22 -12.21 -5.00 -2.02
CA VAL A 22 -11.60 -3.86 -2.71
C VAL A 22 -11.08 -4.27 -4.09
N LEU A 23 -10.93 -3.28 -4.95
CA LEU A 23 -10.09 -3.36 -6.15
C LEU A 23 -8.75 -2.71 -5.86
N TRP A 24 -7.67 -3.46 -6.01
CA TRP A 24 -6.32 -2.93 -5.97
C TRP A 24 -5.78 -2.78 -7.38
N VAL A 25 -5.56 -1.53 -7.79
CA VAL A 25 -5.13 -1.18 -9.14
C VAL A 25 -3.68 -0.70 -9.07
N LYS A 26 -2.78 -1.41 -9.75
CA LYS A 26 -1.34 -1.08 -9.81
C LYS A 26 -0.96 -0.58 -11.19
N MET A 27 -0.17 0.47 -11.23
CA MET A 27 0.36 1.09 -12.44
C MET A 27 1.89 1.17 -12.33
N MET A 28 2.59 0.42 -13.18
CA MET A 28 4.04 0.51 -13.30
C MET A 28 4.42 1.54 -14.37
N HIS A 29 5.31 2.45 -14.00
CA HIS A 29 5.88 3.48 -14.88
C HIS A 29 7.18 3.00 -15.57
N ASN A 30 7.57 3.70 -16.63
CA ASN A 30 8.79 3.39 -17.39
C ASN A 30 10.08 3.63 -16.59
N ASN A 31 10.04 4.50 -15.59
CA ASN A 31 11.18 4.76 -14.69
C ASN A 31 11.32 3.70 -13.57
N GLY A 32 10.48 2.66 -13.58
CA GLY A 32 10.50 1.58 -12.60
C GLY A 32 9.72 1.85 -11.31
N SER A 33 9.12 3.04 -11.16
CA SER A 33 8.24 3.31 -10.02
C SER A 33 6.82 2.77 -10.24
N PHE A 34 6.09 2.63 -9.14
CA PHE A 34 4.72 2.18 -9.13
C PHE A 34 3.81 3.25 -8.53
N ASN A 35 2.63 3.40 -9.11
CA ASN A 35 1.49 3.97 -8.41
C ASN A 35 0.52 2.84 -8.10
N TRP A 36 -0.27 2.99 -7.03
CA TRP A 36 -1.46 2.19 -6.89
C TRP A 36 -2.59 2.95 -6.21
N VAL A 37 -3.78 2.46 -6.43
CA VAL A 37 -5.01 2.93 -5.79
C VAL A 37 -5.79 1.73 -5.31
N THR A 38 -6.37 1.85 -4.11
CA THR A 38 -7.33 0.89 -3.58
C THR A 38 -8.72 1.53 -3.61
N ILE A 39 -9.66 0.85 -4.24
CA ILE A 39 -11.03 1.31 -4.44
C ILE A 39 -11.96 0.37 -3.65
N ASP A 40 -12.87 0.93 -2.85
CA ASP A 40 -13.84 0.15 -2.09
C ASP A 40 -15.02 -0.38 -2.95
N GLY A 41 -15.94 -1.09 -2.32
CA GLY A 41 -17.12 -1.66 -2.97
C GLY A 41 -18.09 -0.62 -3.55
N ASP A 42 -18.03 0.63 -3.07
CA ASP A 42 -18.87 1.74 -3.54
C ASP A 42 -18.18 2.58 -4.62
N GLY A 43 -16.94 2.24 -4.99
CA GLY A 43 -16.15 2.95 -5.99
C GLY A 43 -15.36 4.14 -5.42
N GLN A 44 -15.26 4.29 -4.10
CA GLN A 44 -14.47 5.34 -3.46
C GLN A 44 -13.01 4.95 -3.33
N ILE A 45 -12.12 5.92 -3.46
CA ILE A 45 -10.68 5.73 -3.24
C ILE A 45 -10.41 5.76 -1.74
N ILE A 46 -9.88 4.66 -1.20
CA ILE A 46 -9.57 4.52 0.23
C ILE A 46 -8.06 4.48 0.54
N GLU A 47 -7.23 4.13 -0.46
CA GLU A 47 -5.78 4.22 -0.36
C GLU A 47 -5.22 4.70 -1.70
N PHE A 48 -4.20 5.55 -1.66
CA PHE A 48 -3.51 6.01 -2.87
C PHE A 48 -2.03 6.24 -2.60
N GLU A 49 -1.19 5.66 -3.44
CA GLU A 49 0.26 5.80 -3.38
C GLU A 49 0.85 6.13 -4.76
N ARG A 50 1.89 6.96 -4.77
CA ARG A 50 2.56 7.43 -5.98
C ARG A 50 4.06 7.28 -5.88
N GLU A 51 4.66 7.07 -7.04
CA GLU A 51 6.12 7.05 -7.25
C GLU A 51 6.82 6.07 -6.29
N VAL A 52 6.15 4.97 -5.97
CA VAL A 52 6.68 3.96 -5.06
C VAL A 52 7.84 3.23 -5.73
N CYS A 53 9.01 3.28 -5.10
CA CYS A 53 10.18 2.51 -5.52
C CYS A 53 10.42 1.35 -4.55
N TRP A 54 10.79 0.20 -5.11
CA TRP A 54 11.12 -1.00 -4.35
C TRP A 54 12.62 -1.26 -4.42
N ASP A 55 13.24 -1.50 -3.27
CA ASP A 55 14.61 -1.99 -3.17
C ASP A 55 14.56 -3.52 -3.26
N TYR A 56 14.74 -4.03 -4.48
CA TYR A 56 14.71 -5.48 -4.74
C TYR A 56 15.87 -6.23 -4.08
N MET A 57 17.03 -5.60 -3.85
CA MET A 57 18.15 -6.28 -3.21
C MET A 57 17.89 -6.52 -1.73
N MET A 58 17.27 -5.54 -1.07
CA MET A 58 16.94 -5.63 0.35
C MET A 58 15.50 -6.09 0.61
N SER A 59 14.76 -6.42 -0.45
CA SER A 59 13.36 -6.86 -0.40
C SER A 59 12.47 -5.95 0.44
N ARG A 60 12.61 -4.63 0.28
CA ARG A 60 11.90 -3.62 1.09
C ARG A 60 11.50 -2.40 0.27
N ARG A 61 10.63 -1.55 0.83
CA ARG A 61 10.36 -0.24 0.22
C ARG A 61 11.57 0.67 0.26
N GLN A 62 11.77 1.39 -0.84
CA GLN A 62 12.77 2.45 -0.95
C GLN A 62 12.18 3.84 -0.67
N THR A 63 10.89 4.06 -0.97
CA THR A 63 10.20 5.36 -0.77
C THR A 63 9.32 5.37 0.47
N GLU A 64 9.04 6.59 0.95
CA GLU A 64 8.13 6.87 2.06
C GLU A 64 6.75 6.24 1.88
N MET A 65 6.28 5.53 2.90
CA MET A 65 4.88 5.11 3.02
C MET A 65 4.11 6.24 3.66
N TRP A 66 3.16 6.83 2.93
CA TRP A 66 2.33 7.91 3.46
C TRP A 66 1.25 7.40 4.41
N TYR A 67 0.91 6.11 4.34
CA TYR A 67 -0.21 5.50 5.06
C TYR A 67 0.19 4.53 6.18
N TYR A 68 1.46 4.50 6.60
CA TYR A 68 1.90 3.57 7.65
C TYR A 68 3.07 4.12 8.47
N ASP A 69 2.84 4.29 9.77
CA ASP A 69 3.84 4.78 10.74
C ASP A 69 5.07 3.86 10.84
N ASP A 70 4.92 2.56 10.57
CA ASP A 70 6.01 1.59 10.67
C ASP A 70 7.19 1.93 9.73
N TRP A 71 6.94 2.54 8.57
CA TRP A 71 8.02 3.00 7.70
C TRP A 71 8.80 4.15 8.34
N VAL A 72 8.09 5.12 8.94
CA VAL A 72 8.69 6.27 9.63
C VAL A 72 9.48 5.78 10.84
N LEU A 73 8.91 4.87 11.62
CA LEU A 73 9.57 4.24 12.76
C LEU A 73 10.82 3.47 12.33
N ALA A 74 10.75 2.69 11.25
CA ALA A 74 11.91 2.00 10.70
C ALA A 74 13.00 2.94 10.19
N ARG A 75 12.62 4.01 9.49
CA ARG A 75 13.54 5.05 9.01
C ARG A 75 14.24 5.78 10.16
N MET A 76 13.55 5.93 11.30
CA MET A 76 14.07 6.50 12.54
C MET A 76 14.85 5.50 13.40
N GLY A 77 14.99 4.24 12.97
CA GLY A 77 15.65 3.18 13.74
C GLY A 77 14.89 2.74 14.99
N LYS A 78 13.58 3.00 15.04
CA LYS A 78 12.68 2.74 16.18
C LYS A 78 11.76 1.54 15.96
N GLY A 79 11.89 0.85 14.84
CA GLY A 79 11.07 -0.32 14.50
C GLY A 79 11.67 -1.10 13.33
N THR A 80 11.09 -2.26 13.03
CA THR A 80 11.46 -3.09 11.88
C THR A 80 10.87 -2.51 10.61
N GLN A 81 11.63 -2.48 9.52
CA GLN A 81 11.10 -2.14 8.20
C GLN A 81 10.42 -3.38 7.60
N LEU A 82 9.10 -3.28 7.35
CA LEU A 82 8.34 -4.28 6.59
C LEU A 82 8.61 -4.15 5.08
#